data_AF-A0A4Z0P0D5-F1
#
_entry.id   AF-A0A4Z0P0D5-F1
#
_cell.length_a   1.000
_cell.length_b   1.000
_cell.length_c   1.000
_cell.angle_alpha   90.00
_cell.angle_beta   90.00
_cell.angle_gamma   90.00
#
_symmetry.space_group_name_H-M   'P 1'
#
loop_
_entity.id
_entity.type
_entity.pdbx_description
1 polymer ?
#
loop_
_entity_poly.entity_id
_entity_poly.type
_entity_poly.pdbx_seq_one_letter_code
_entity_poly.pdbx_strand_id
1 'polypeptide(L)'
;MNHTPGPWKTLAEECDKPYIRVRGGRLGSRYKIANVITPVYDGSTQREADETRANARLIAAAPDLLEALKKVSTFWNEDNPNADCPYDDVDAAIAKATGENP
;
A
#
# COMPACT_ATOMS: atom_id res chain seq x y z
N MET A 1 -16.82 5.11 -0.79
CA MET A 1 -15.78 6.13 -0.50
C MET A 1 -14.48 5.60 -1.07
N ASN A 2 -13.69 6.40 -1.79
CA ASN A 2 -12.43 5.93 -2.39
C ASN A 2 -11.24 6.18 -1.44
N HIS A 3 -10.19 5.35 -1.56
CA HIS A 3 -8.93 5.53 -0.83
C HIS A 3 -8.23 6.85 -1.25
N THR A 4 -7.28 7.31 -0.42
CA THR A 4 -6.55 8.56 -0.71
C THR A 4 -5.67 8.39 -1.96
N PRO A 5 -5.79 9.24 -3.00
CA PRO A 5 -5.00 9.07 -4.21
C PRO A 5 -3.49 9.13 -3.98
N GLY A 6 -2.74 8.28 -4.68
CA GLY A 6 -1.28 8.31 -4.71
C GLY A 6 -0.71 9.53 -5.47
N PRO A 7 0.60 9.79 -5.41
CA PRO A 7 1.62 8.94 -4.80
C PRO A 7 1.63 9.09 -3.28
N TRP A 8 2.06 8.03 -2.58
CA TRP A 8 2.38 8.11 -1.16
C TRP A 8 3.88 7.96 -0.96
N LYS A 9 4.39 8.47 0.17
CA LYS A 9 5.83 8.46 0.46
C LYS A 9 6.07 8.15 1.93
N THR A 10 7.09 7.34 2.20
CA THR A 10 7.70 7.23 3.52
C THR A 10 8.53 8.48 3.80
N LEU A 11 8.30 9.14 4.93
CA LEU A 11 9.19 10.20 5.40
C LEU A 11 10.35 9.60 6.18
N ALA A 12 11.43 10.38 6.31
CA ALA A 12 12.58 10.01 7.11
C ALA A 12 12.16 9.68 8.57
N GLU A 13 12.82 8.67 9.13
CA GLU A 13 12.74 8.33 10.54
C GLU A 13 13.22 9.52 11.37
N GLU A 14 12.51 9.78 12.46
CA GLU A 14 12.86 10.82 13.43
C GLU A 14 13.22 10.14 14.74
N CYS A 15 14.36 10.50 15.34
CA CYS A 15 14.87 9.82 16.54
C CYS A 15 13.92 9.88 17.74
N ASP A 16 13.04 10.88 17.79
CA ASP A 16 12.08 11.12 18.87
C ASP A 16 10.70 10.48 18.63
N LYS A 17 10.51 9.74 17.52
CA LYS A 17 9.21 9.15 17.15
C LYS A 17 9.29 7.64 17.00
N PRO A 18 8.48 6.87 17.75
CA PRO A 18 8.46 5.41 17.66
C PRO A 18 7.61 4.93 16.47
N TYR A 19 7.65 5.63 15.33
CA TYR A 19 6.91 5.24 14.13
C TYR A 19 7.45 5.89 12.85
N ILE A 20 7.27 5.20 11.73
CA ILE A 20 7.54 5.71 10.38
C ILE A 20 6.28 6.34 9.81
N ARG A 21 6.41 7.53 9.22
CA ARG A 21 5.29 8.27 8.65
C ARG A 21 5.13 7.95 7.17
N VAL A 22 3.95 7.47 6.77
CA VAL A 22 3.53 7.40 5.36
C VAL A 22 2.55 8.53 5.07
N ARG A 23 2.84 9.32 4.03
CA ARG A 23 2.10 10.54 3.71
C ARG A 23 1.75 10.63 2.23
N GLY A 24 0.67 11.34 1.92
CA GLY A 24 0.31 11.69 0.55
C GLY A 24 1.31 12.67 -0.04
N GLY A 25 1.67 12.49 -1.31
CA GLY A 25 2.63 13.32 -2.02
C GLY A 25 2.00 14.50 -2.77
N ARG A 26 0.67 14.62 -2.82
CA ARG A 26 -0.04 15.70 -3.49
C ARG A 26 -0.27 16.89 -2.55
N LEU A 27 0.25 18.06 -2.93
CA LEU A 27 0.04 19.30 -2.19
C LEU A 27 -1.47 19.63 -2.14
N GLY A 28 -1.97 20.09 -1.00
CA GLY A 28 -3.38 20.46 -0.81
C GLY A 28 -4.37 19.29 -0.66
N SER A 29 -3.90 18.04 -0.64
CA SER A 29 -4.74 16.84 -0.42
C SER A 29 -4.66 16.29 1.01
N ARG A 30 -5.48 15.28 1.34
CA ARG A 30 -5.34 14.52 2.59
C ARG A 30 -3.91 13.97 2.70
N TYR A 31 -3.19 14.45 3.71
CA TYR A 31 -1.74 14.21 3.81
C TYR A 31 -1.40 12.98 4.66
N LYS A 32 -2.20 12.65 5.67
CA LYS A 32 -1.92 11.53 6.60
C LYS A 32 -2.48 10.22 6.03
N ILE A 33 -1.61 9.24 5.76
CA ILE A 33 -1.99 7.90 5.30
C ILE A 33 -1.85 6.90 6.45
N ALA A 34 -0.63 6.74 6.99
CA ALA A 34 -0.38 5.81 8.09
C ALA A 34 0.80 6.28 8.98
N ASN A 35 0.80 5.83 10.23
CA ASN A 35 1.98 5.79 11.08
C ASN A 35 2.27 4.31 11.35
N VAL A 36 3.39 3.80 10.85
CA VAL A 36 3.79 2.40 11.04
C VAL A 36 4.61 2.34 12.31
N ILE A 37 4.06 1.70 13.34
CA ILE A 37 4.65 1.72 14.69
C ILE A 37 5.93 0.87 14.71
N THR A 38 6.96 1.43 15.32
CA THR A 38 8.16 0.68 15.73
C THR A 38 7.97 0.30 17.19
N PRO A 39 7.93 -0.99 17.54
CA PRO A 39 7.87 -1.41 18.93
C PRO A 39 9.06 -0.87 19.73
N VAL A 40 8.80 -0.27 20.88
CA VAL A 40 9.84 0.21 21.81
C VAL A 40 9.56 -0.37 23.18
N TYR A 41 10.31 -1.41 23.55
CA TYR A 41 10.25 -2.10 24.83
C TYR A 41 11.62 -2.76 25.10
N ASP A 42 11.87 -3.20 26.34
CA ASP A 42 13.13 -3.86 26.70
C ASP A 42 13.28 -5.19 25.94
N GLY A 43 14.40 -5.35 25.23
CA GLY A 43 14.62 -6.47 24.33
C GLY A 43 14.10 -6.29 22.89
N SER A 44 13.65 -5.07 22.51
CA SER A 44 13.33 -4.80 21.11
C SER A 44 14.54 -5.03 20.20
N THR A 45 14.29 -5.62 19.04
CA THR A 45 15.33 -6.12 18.14
C THR A 45 15.46 -5.26 16.89
N GLN A 46 16.65 -5.27 16.28
CA GLN A 46 16.87 -4.65 14.97
C GLN A 46 15.91 -5.22 13.91
N ARG A 47 15.56 -6.51 14.03
CA ARG A 47 14.60 -7.18 13.14
C ARG A 47 13.24 -6.49 13.14
N GLU A 48 12.71 -6.12 14.30
CA GLU A 48 11.41 -5.45 14.40
C GLU A 48 11.44 -4.06 13.73
N ALA A 49 12.55 -3.32 13.88
CA ALA A 49 12.73 -2.05 13.19
C ALA A 49 12.77 -2.23 11.66
N ASP A 50 13.45 -3.27 11.18
CA ASP A 50 13.51 -3.59 9.75
C ASP A 50 12.16 -4.02 9.18
N GLU A 51 11.36 -4.78 9.95
CA GLU A 51 9.98 -5.13 9.63
C GLU A 51 9.10 -3.86 9.53
N THR A 52 9.22 -2.92 10.48
CA THR A 52 8.51 -1.63 10.41
C THR A 52 8.86 -0.86 9.13
N ARG A 53 10.15 -0.79 8.77
CA ARG A 53 10.61 -0.15 7.52
C ARG A 53 10.04 -0.83 6.28
N ALA A 54 10.05 -2.17 6.25
CA ALA A 54 9.51 -2.95 5.15
C ALA A 54 8.00 -2.69 4.97
N ASN A 55 7.25 -2.71 6.07
CA ASN A 55 5.81 -2.42 6.07
C ASN A 55 5.52 -1.00 5.61
N ALA A 56 6.29 0.00 6.06
CA ALA A 56 6.14 1.38 5.60
C ALA A 56 6.39 1.54 4.10
N ARG A 57 7.41 0.88 3.54
CA ARG A 57 7.67 0.86 2.10
C ARG A 57 6.53 0.20 1.34
N LEU A 58 6.03 -0.95 1.81
CA LEU A 58 4.93 -1.66 1.18
C LEU A 58 3.65 -0.81 1.14
N ILE A 59 3.29 -0.17 2.26
CA ILE A 59 2.13 0.72 2.33
C ILE A 59 2.31 1.88 1.36
N ALA A 60 3.48 2.54 1.34
CA ALA A 60 3.73 3.67 0.44
C ALA A 60 3.62 3.29 -1.05
N ALA A 61 3.98 2.06 -1.42
CA ALA A 61 3.88 1.54 -2.78
C ALA A 61 2.47 1.07 -3.17
N ALA A 62 1.52 0.98 -2.23
CA ALA A 62 0.19 0.42 -2.49
C ALA A 62 -0.58 1.06 -3.67
N PRO A 63 -0.53 2.40 -3.90
CA PRO A 63 -1.15 2.99 -5.09
C PRO A 63 -0.53 2.48 -6.39
N ASP A 64 0.80 2.37 -6.44
CA ASP A 64 1.52 1.93 -7.64
C ASP A 64 1.27 0.45 -7.91
N LEU A 65 1.21 -0.38 -6.85
CA LEU A 65 0.85 -1.79 -6.92
C LEU A 65 -0.58 -1.98 -7.44
N LEU A 66 -1.54 -1.19 -6.96
CA LEU A 66 -2.93 -1.25 -7.43
C LEU A 66 -3.04 -0.86 -8.91
N GLU A 67 -2.36 0.19 -9.34
CA GLU A 67 -2.36 0.60 -10.75
C GLU A 67 -1.67 -0.43 -11.65
N ALA A 68 -0.61 -1.08 -11.18
CA ALA A 68 0.01 -2.20 -11.89
C ALA A 68 -0.96 -3.39 -12.02
N LEU A 69 -1.66 -3.76 -10.95
CA LEU A 69 -2.65 -4.85 -10.95
C LEU A 69 -3.79 -4.58 -11.94
N LYS A 70 -4.33 -3.36 -11.94
CA LYS A 70 -5.38 -2.97 -12.90
C LYS A 70 -4.91 -3.13 -14.35
N LYS A 71 -3.68 -2.71 -14.67
CA LYS A 71 -3.13 -2.87 -16.02
C LYS A 71 -3.00 -4.34 -16.42
N VAL A 72 -2.60 -5.21 -15.49
CA VAL A 72 -2.54 -6.66 -15.74
C VAL A 72 -3.93 -7.24 -15.98
N SER A 73 -4.93 -6.87 -15.16
CA SER A 73 -6.32 -7.31 -15.36
C SER A 73 -6.89 -6.84 -16.70
N THR A 74 -6.66 -5.57 -17.07
CA THR A 74 -7.09 -5.03 -18.39
C THR A 74 -6.43 -5.77 -19.55
N PHE A 75 -5.10 -5.92 -19.53
CA PHE A 75 -4.35 -6.59 -20.59
C PHE A 75 -4.84 -8.03 -20.80
N TRP A 76 -5.07 -8.77 -19.71
CA TRP A 76 -5.56 -10.14 -19.78
C TRP A 76 -6.95 -10.24 -20.40
N ASN A 77 -7.88 -9.39 -19.95
CA ASN A 77 -9.26 -9.42 -20.41
C ASN A 77 -9.40 -8.99 -21.89
N GLU A 78 -8.52 -8.10 -22.37
CA GLU A 78 -8.49 -7.69 -23.78
C GLU A 78 -7.92 -8.77 -24.71
N ASP A 79 -6.85 -9.46 -24.30
CA ASP A 79 -6.19 -10.49 -25.12
C ASP A 79 -6.89 -11.85 -25.09
N ASN A 80 -7.75 -12.11 -24.09
CA ASN A 80 -8.40 -13.41 -23.91
C ASN A 80 -9.82 -13.31 -23.29
N PRO A 81 -10.79 -12.69 -23.97
CA PRO A 81 -12.10 -12.35 -23.40
C PRO A 81 -12.99 -13.55 -22.99
N ASN A 82 -12.65 -14.77 -23.43
CA ASN A 82 -13.40 -16.00 -23.15
C ASN A 82 -12.58 -17.07 -22.41
N ALA A 83 -11.36 -16.75 -21.97
CA ALA A 83 -10.58 -17.67 -21.16
C ALA A 83 -11.16 -17.71 -19.73
N ASP A 84 -11.32 -18.90 -19.15
CA ASP A 84 -11.51 -19.03 -17.70
C ASP A 84 -10.36 -18.26 -17.03
N CYS A 85 -10.68 -17.17 -16.33
CA CYS A 85 -9.68 -16.30 -15.75
C CYS A 85 -9.04 -17.03 -14.56
N PRO A 86 -7.75 -17.42 -14.61
CA PRO A 86 -7.09 -18.03 -13.45
C PRO A 86 -6.74 -16.97 -12.38
N TYR A 87 -7.23 -15.74 -12.53
CA TYR A 87 -6.88 -14.56 -11.74
C TYR A 87 -8.07 -13.96 -10.99
N ASP A 88 -9.04 -14.77 -10.57
CA ASP A 88 -10.10 -14.33 -9.65
C ASP A 88 -9.52 -13.59 -8.42
N ASP A 89 -8.33 -13.99 -7.98
CA ASP A 89 -7.58 -13.33 -6.90
C ASP A 89 -7.17 -11.88 -7.22
N VAL A 90 -6.90 -11.54 -8.50
CA VAL A 90 -6.53 -10.18 -8.93
C VAL A 90 -7.74 -9.26 -8.86
N ASP A 91 -8.86 -9.68 -9.43
CA ASP A 91 -10.08 -8.88 -9.41
C ASP A 91 -10.62 -8.76 -7.98
N ALA A 92 -10.53 -9.83 -7.17
CA ALA A 92 -10.85 -9.79 -5.74
C ALA A 92 -9.94 -8.82 -4.98
N ALA A 93 -8.63 -8.80 -5.26
CA ALA A 93 -7.70 -7.87 -4.63
C ALA A 93 -7.99 -6.41 -5.02
N ILE A 94 -8.30 -6.15 -6.29
CA ILE A 94 -8.70 -4.82 -6.78
C ILE A 94 -9.99 -4.38 -6.08
N ALA A 95 -11.03 -5.23 -6.10
CA ALA A 95 -12.33 -4.94 -5.47
C ALA A 95 -12.19 -4.65 -3.98
N LYS A 96 -11.34 -5.41 -3.28
CA LYS A 96 -11.02 -5.18 -1.85
C LYS A 96 -10.33 -3.83 -1.65
N ALA A 97 -9.40 -3.45 -2.51
CA ALA A 97 -8.65 -2.18 -2.41
C ALA A 97 -9.47 -0.94 -2.82
N THR A 98 -10.45 -1.09 -3.70
CA THR A 98 -11.37 -0.03 -4.13
C THR A 98 -12.62 0.07 -3.25
N GLY A 99 -12.89 -0.95 -2.43
CA GLY A 99 -14.05 -1.01 -1.55
C GLY A 99 -15.33 -1.43 -2.26
N GLU A 100 -15.22 -2.16 -3.37
CA GLU A 100 -16.34 -2.69 -4.15
C GLU A 100 -16.91 -3.99 -3.54
N ASN A 101 -16.13 -4.69 -2.69
CA ASN A 101 -16.59 -5.83 -1.87
C ASN A 101 -16.23 -5.61 -0.39
N PRO A 102 -17.18 -5.25 0.49
CA PRO A 102 -16.98 -5.19 1.94
C PRO A 102 -16.96 -6.56 2.62
#